data_AF-A0A0S4QWM9-F1
#
_entry.id   AF-A0A0S4QWM9-F1
#
_cell.length_a   1.000
_cell.length_b   1.000
_cell.length_c   1.000
_cell.angle_alpha   90.00
_cell.angle_beta   90.00
_cell.angle_gamma   90.00
#
_symmetry.space_group_name_H-M   'P 1'
#
loop_
_entity.id
_entity.type
_entity.pdbx_description
1 polymer ?
#
loop_
_entity_poly.entity_id
_entity_poly.type
_entity_poly.pdbx_seq_one_letter_code
_entity_poly.pdbx_strand_id
1 'polypeptide(L)'
;MPERTELRLTPQRGAVLEVLKAADDHPTAAEVYERVRVAAPGIGSATVYRALALLVATGHALELSLGDGTAARYDANTSRHDHAVCERCGRAADIDHPVPDGMVAEIARRSGFTITGYDLQFRGLCPDCQTTGAGQDPGRWA
;
A
#
# COMPACT_ATOMS: atom_id res chain seq x y z
N MET A 1 5.82 -11.16 10.52
CA MET A 1 5.91 -10.80 9.09
C MET A 1 5.89 -12.10 8.31
N PRO A 2 5.09 -12.27 7.24
CA PRO A 2 5.07 -13.52 6.51
C PRO A 2 6.45 -13.74 5.86
N GLU A 3 6.98 -14.95 6.02
CA GLU A 3 8.24 -15.37 5.41
C GLU A 3 8.09 -15.37 3.89
N ARG A 4 9.04 -14.74 3.17
CA ARG A 4 9.00 -14.70 1.70
C ARG A 4 9.10 -16.11 1.15
N THR A 5 8.00 -16.60 0.59
CA THR A 5 7.91 -17.95 0.04
C THR A 5 8.20 -17.93 -1.46
N GLU A 6 8.58 -19.08 -2.02
CA GLU A 6 8.98 -19.19 -3.44
C GLU A 6 7.87 -18.72 -4.39
N LEU A 7 8.18 -17.72 -5.22
CA LEU A 7 7.27 -17.16 -6.20
C LEU A 7 7.52 -17.77 -7.58
N ARG A 8 6.54 -18.52 -8.09
CA ARG A 8 6.57 -18.96 -9.50
C ARG A 8 6.31 -17.76 -10.41
N LEU A 9 7.38 -17.10 -10.86
CA LEU A 9 7.30 -15.92 -11.72
C LEU A 9 6.90 -16.32 -13.15
N THR A 10 5.68 -15.94 -13.56
CA THR A 10 5.29 -15.94 -14.98
C THR A 10 5.58 -14.55 -15.57
N PRO A 11 5.65 -14.39 -16.91
CA PRO A 11 5.85 -13.08 -17.53
C PRO A 11 4.83 -12.03 -17.06
N GLN A 12 3.57 -12.43 -16.86
CA GLN A 12 2.52 -11.53 -16.36
C GLN A 12 2.75 -11.11 -14.90
N ARG A 13 3.17 -12.05 -14.04
CA ARG A 13 3.47 -11.75 -12.63
C ARG A 13 4.71 -10.87 -12.50
N GLY A 14 5.72 -11.12 -13.33
CA GLY A 14 6.90 -10.27 -13.45
C GLY A 14 6.52 -8.85 -13.84
N ALA A 15 5.69 -8.67 -14.87
CA ALA A 15 5.24 -7.34 -15.30
C ALA A 15 4.53 -6.55 -14.18
N VAL A 16 3.66 -7.21 -13.40
CA VAL A 16 2.99 -6.58 -12.25
C VAL A 16 4.00 -6.16 -11.18
N LEU A 17 4.94 -7.05 -10.83
CA LEU A 17 5.96 -6.76 -9.83
C LEU A 17 6.88 -5.61 -10.25
N GLU A 18 7.31 -5.57 -11.52
CA GLU A 18 8.17 -4.49 -12.01
C GLU A 18 7.45 -3.14 -12.04
N VAL A 19 6.14 -3.12 -12.34
CA VAL A 19 5.35 -1.89 -12.22
C VAL A 19 5.29 -1.38 -10.78
N LEU A 20 5.14 -2.28 -9.80
CA LEU A 20 5.15 -1.88 -8.38
C LEU A 20 6.53 -1.39 -7.95
N LYS A 21 7.62 -2.05 -8.37
CA LYS A 21 8.99 -1.62 -8.04
C LYS A 21 9.38 -0.27 -8.65
N ALA A 22 8.81 0.07 -9.80
CA ALA A 22 9.05 1.33 -10.49
C ALA A 22 8.11 2.46 -10.04
N ALA A 23 7.15 2.17 -9.16
CA ALA A 23 6.24 3.16 -8.63
C ALA A 23 6.90 3.89 -7.46
N ASP A 24 7.02 5.22 -7.57
CA ASP A 24 7.37 6.11 -6.45
C ASP A 24 6.12 6.48 -5.61
N ASP A 25 4.97 5.88 -5.93
CA ASP A 25 3.69 6.06 -5.27
C ASP A 25 3.05 4.72 -4.91
N HIS A 26 1.90 4.79 -4.24
CA HIS A 26 1.14 3.64 -3.78
C HIS A 26 -0.11 3.44 -4.64
N PRO A 27 -0.02 2.79 -5.81
CA PRO A 27 -1.16 2.66 -6.71
C PRO A 27 -2.21 1.69 -6.17
N THR A 28 -3.47 1.97 -6.49
CA THR A 28 -4.58 1.02 -6.36
C THR A 28 -4.45 -0.10 -7.39
N ALA A 29 -5.16 -1.22 -7.19
CA ALA A 29 -5.16 -2.31 -8.18
C ALA A 29 -5.59 -1.87 -9.60
N ALA A 30 -6.50 -0.89 -9.68
CA ALA A 30 -6.95 -0.32 -10.96
C ALA A 30 -5.82 0.47 -11.64
N GLU A 31 -5.11 1.31 -10.89
CA GLU A 31 -3.96 2.06 -11.40
C GLU A 31 -2.80 1.13 -11.80
N VAL A 32 -2.54 0.07 -11.02
CA VAL A 32 -1.59 -0.98 -11.40
C VAL A 32 -2.00 -1.61 -12.72
N TYR A 33 -3.27 -1.97 -12.90
CA TYR A 33 -3.74 -2.54 -14.16
C TYR A 33 -3.51 -1.61 -15.36
N GLU A 34 -3.83 -0.32 -15.22
CA GLU A 34 -3.61 0.67 -16.27
C GLU A 34 -2.12 0.79 -16.63
N ARG A 35 -1.23 0.82 -15.64
CA ARG A 35 0.23 0.86 -15.85
C ARG A 35 0.76 -0.42 -16.49
N VAL A 36 0.34 -1.59 -16.01
CA VAL A 36 0.80 -2.89 -16.52
C VAL A 36 0.34 -3.12 -17.95
N ARG A 37 -0.85 -2.62 -18.36
CA ARG A 37 -1.34 -2.76 -19.73
C ARG A 37 -0.44 -2.06 -20.76
N VAL A 38 0.30 -1.02 -20.34
CA VAL A 38 1.31 -0.36 -21.19
C VAL A 38 2.52 -1.27 -21.41
N ALA A 39 3.00 -1.95 -20.36
CA ALA A 39 4.17 -2.83 -20.41
C ALA A 39 3.87 -4.23 -20.97
N ALA A 40 2.65 -4.73 -20.79
CA ALA A 40 2.19 -6.05 -21.22
C ALA A 40 0.82 -5.94 -21.93
N PRO A 41 0.79 -5.52 -23.21
CA PRO A 41 -0.45 -5.43 -23.97
C PRO A 41 -1.20 -6.76 -24.01
N GLY A 42 -2.51 -6.72 -23.75
CA GLY A 42 -3.38 -7.91 -23.73
C GLY A 42 -3.49 -8.62 -22.38
N ILE A 43 -2.83 -8.13 -21.32
CA ILE A 43 -3.11 -8.61 -19.97
C ILE A 43 -4.53 -8.23 -19.53
N GLY A 44 -5.28 -9.20 -19.01
CA GLY A 44 -6.61 -8.95 -18.44
C GLY A 44 -6.53 -8.43 -17.00
N SER A 45 -7.47 -7.57 -16.60
CA SER A 45 -7.56 -7.05 -15.23
C SER A 45 -7.57 -8.16 -14.19
N ALA A 46 -8.39 -9.20 -14.37
CA ALA A 46 -8.44 -10.35 -13.47
C ALA A 46 -7.08 -11.04 -13.27
N THR A 47 -6.18 -11.00 -14.26
CA THR A 47 -4.82 -11.54 -14.13
C THR A 47 -3.95 -10.64 -13.25
N VAL A 48 -4.09 -9.32 -13.34
CA VAL A 48 -3.39 -8.36 -12.47
C VAL A 48 -3.83 -8.54 -11.01
N TYR A 49 -5.13 -8.60 -10.73
CA TYR A 49 -5.64 -8.82 -9.37
C TYR A 49 -5.14 -10.13 -8.77
N ARG A 50 -5.16 -11.23 -9.53
CA ARG A 50 -4.60 -12.51 -9.07
C ARG A 50 -3.10 -12.46 -8.84
N ALA A 51 -2.36 -11.68 -9.63
CA ALA A 51 -0.93 -11.49 -9.44
C ALA A 51 -0.67 -10.69 -8.15
N LEU A 52 -1.38 -9.58 -7.93
CA LEU A 52 -1.28 -8.79 -6.69
C LEU A 52 -1.56 -9.63 -5.46
N ALA A 53 -2.67 -10.37 -5.43
CA ALA A 53 -3.00 -11.26 -4.32
C ALA A 53 -1.90 -12.29 -4.03
N LEU A 54 -1.29 -12.86 -5.08
CA LEU A 54 -0.18 -13.81 -4.91
C LEU A 54 1.10 -13.12 -4.41
N LEU A 55 1.43 -11.93 -4.91
CA LEU A 55 2.59 -11.17 -4.47
C LEU A 55 2.47 -10.81 -2.99
N VAL A 56 1.29 -10.38 -2.54
CA VAL A 56 0.99 -10.13 -1.13
C VAL A 56 1.11 -11.40 -0.30
N ALA A 57 0.46 -12.49 -0.73
CA ALA A 57 0.49 -13.77 -0.03
C ALA A 57 1.91 -14.36 0.11
N THR A 58 2.81 -14.05 -0.82
CA THR A 58 4.20 -14.53 -0.82
C THR A 58 5.20 -13.51 -0.27
N GLY A 59 4.75 -12.37 0.26
CA GLY A 59 5.61 -11.33 0.84
C GLY A 59 6.48 -10.58 -0.18
N HIS A 60 6.04 -10.51 -1.44
CA HIS A 60 6.69 -9.73 -2.52
C HIS A 60 6.04 -8.37 -2.76
N ALA A 61 4.88 -8.12 -2.17
CA ALA A 61 4.22 -6.83 -2.13
C ALA A 61 3.49 -6.66 -0.79
N LEU A 62 3.23 -5.43 -0.40
CA LEU A 62 2.31 -5.09 0.69
C LEU A 62 0.98 -4.61 0.12
N GLU A 63 -0.09 -4.95 0.84
CA GLU A 63 -1.41 -4.36 0.64
C GLU A 63 -1.68 -3.38 1.78
N LEU A 64 -1.81 -2.12 1.43
CA LEU A 64 -2.02 -1.01 2.36
C LEU A 64 -3.52 -0.70 2.42
N SER A 65 -4.13 -0.98 3.57
CA SER A 65 -5.50 -0.57 3.87
C SER A 65 -5.48 0.80 4.55
N LEU A 66 -5.80 1.86 3.81
CA LEU A 66 -5.69 3.24 4.30
C LEU A 66 -6.92 3.75 5.07
N GLY A 67 -7.83 2.85 5.45
CA GLY A 67 -9.05 3.15 6.21
C GLY A 67 -10.34 2.88 5.43
N ASP A 68 -11.46 2.97 6.14
CA ASP A 68 -12.78 2.55 5.67
C ASP A 68 -13.20 3.31 4.39
N GLY A 69 -13.52 2.55 3.34
CA GLY A 69 -13.99 3.08 2.06
C GLY A 69 -12.91 3.54 1.08
N THR A 70 -11.62 3.50 1.48
CA THR A 70 -10.52 3.77 0.54
C THR A 70 -10.09 2.49 -0.18
N ALA A 71 -9.84 2.58 -1.48
CA ALA A 71 -9.32 1.45 -2.24
C ALA A 71 -7.94 1.03 -1.70
N ALA A 72 -7.73 -0.27 -1.54
CA ALA A 72 -6.45 -0.83 -1.15
C ALA A 72 -5.36 -0.41 -2.14
N ARG A 73 -4.18 -0.11 -1.59
CA ARG A 73 -2.99 0.29 -2.35
C ARG A 73 -1.90 -0.74 -2.21
N TYR A 74 -1.00 -0.78 -3.17
CA TYR A 74 0.05 -1.80 -3.23
C TYR A 74 1.43 -1.17 -3.27
N ASP A 75 2.36 -1.82 -2.59
CA ASP A 75 3.78 -1.44 -2.55
C ASP A 75 4.67 -2.67 -2.81
N ALA A 76 5.75 -2.50 -3.57
CA ALA A 76 6.79 -3.53 -3.69
C ALA A 76 7.81 -3.50 -2.53
N ASN A 77 7.93 -2.38 -1.82
CA ASN A 77 8.73 -2.29 -0.61
C ASN A 77 8.01 -3.00 0.53
N THR A 78 8.54 -4.15 0.93
CA THR A 78 7.97 -4.96 2.01
C THR A 78 8.63 -4.72 3.37
N SER A 79 9.58 -3.79 3.43
CA SER A 79 10.16 -3.35 4.70
C SER A 79 9.15 -2.52 5.49
N ARG A 80 9.25 -2.54 6.83
CA ARG A 80 8.36 -1.74 7.68
C ARG A 80 8.62 -0.25 7.42
N HIS A 81 7.59 0.45 6.97
CA HIS A 81 7.53 1.90 6.87
C HIS A 81 6.13 2.37 7.30
N ASP A 82 6.06 3.59 7.83
CA ASP A 82 4.82 4.19 8.32
C ASP A 82 4.30 5.23 7.31
N HIS A 83 2.99 5.44 7.26
CA HIS A 83 2.37 6.23 6.18
C HIS A 83 1.68 7.49 6.70
N ALA A 84 1.82 8.60 5.97
CA ALA A 84 0.94 9.77 6.06
C ALA A 84 -0.09 9.72 4.92
N VAL A 85 -1.38 9.75 5.25
CA VAL A 85 -2.47 9.68 4.27
C VAL A 85 -3.28 10.96 4.27
N CYS A 86 -3.48 11.51 3.07
CA CYS A 86 -4.35 12.64 2.84
C CYS A 86 -5.82 12.22 2.92
N GLU A 87 -6.57 12.78 3.86
CA GLU A 87 -8.00 12.51 4.03
C GLU A 87 -8.86 13.03 2.88
N ARG A 88 -8.34 13.95 2.06
CA ARG A 88 -9.08 14.53 0.93
C ARG A 88 -8.90 13.75 -0.37
N CYS A 89 -7.66 13.48 -0.76
CA CYS A 89 -7.36 12.84 -2.06
C CYS A 89 -6.88 11.40 -1.94
N GLY A 90 -6.68 10.90 -0.72
CA GLY A 90 -6.19 9.55 -0.46
C GLY A 90 -4.72 9.31 -0.80
N ARG A 91 -3.96 10.34 -1.20
CA ARG A 91 -2.51 10.20 -1.45
C ARG A 91 -1.81 9.78 -0.16
N ALA A 92 -0.94 8.77 -0.26
CA ALA A 92 -0.06 8.33 0.81
C ALA A 92 1.39 8.75 0.54
N ALA A 93 2.12 9.09 1.59
CA ALA A 93 3.56 9.35 1.56
C ALA A 93 4.25 8.57 2.68
N ASP A 94 5.45 8.07 2.38
CA ASP A 94 6.29 7.37 3.36
C ASP A 94 6.80 8.34 4.41
N ILE A 95 6.80 7.88 5.65
CA ILE A 95 7.38 8.58 6.78
C ILE A 95 8.62 7.79 7.21
N ASP A 96 9.78 8.42 7.04
CA ASP A 96 10.99 7.97 7.70
C ASP A 96 11.01 8.50 9.14
N HIS A 97 10.21 7.88 10.01
CA HIS A 97 10.24 8.16 11.43
C HIS A 97 10.22 6.86 12.23
N PRO A 98 11.33 6.51 12.92
CA PRO A 98 11.33 5.35 13.78
C PRO A 98 10.34 5.57 14.92
N VAL A 99 9.52 4.56 15.19
CA VAL A 99 8.65 4.55 16.36
C VAL A 99 9.50 4.69 17.62
N PRO A 100 9.12 5.58 18.56
CA PRO A 100 9.92 5.84 19.74
C PRO A 100 10.29 4.57 20.49
N ASP A 101 11.57 4.48 20.87
CA ASP A 101 12.10 3.35 21.63
C ASP A 101 11.25 3.08 22.87
N GLY A 102 10.83 1.83 23.04
CA GLY A 102 10.07 1.39 24.21
C GLY A 102 8.55 1.60 24.13
N MET A 103 8.01 2.29 23.11
CA MET A 103 6.56 2.47 22.94
C MET A 103 5.82 1.12 22.86
N VAL A 104 6.32 0.18 22.05
CA VAL A 104 5.74 -1.16 21.90
C VAL A 104 5.78 -1.94 23.22
N ALA A 105 6.89 -1.85 23.95
CA ALA A 105 7.02 -2.51 25.24
C ALA A 105 6.07 -1.92 26.30
N GLU A 106 5.85 -0.61 26.26
CA GLU A 106 4.86 0.04 27.13
C GLU A 106 3.44 -0.40 26.80
N ILE A 107 3.07 -0.44 25.52
CA ILE A 107 1.74 -0.92 25.08
C ILE A 107 1.54 -2.39 25.48
N ALA A 108 2.56 -3.25 25.30
CA ALA A 108 2.50 -4.64 25.71
C ALA A 108 2.24 -4.77 27.23
N ARG A 109 2.97 -4.00 28.06
CA ARG A 109 2.78 -3.99 29.53
C ARG A 109 1.39 -3.49 29.93
N ARG A 110 0.90 -2.42 29.31
CA ARG A 110 -0.39 -1.81 29.66
C ARG A 110 -1.59 -2.63 29.21
N SER A 111 -1.50 -3.26 28.04
CA SER A 111 -2.58 -4.09 27.49
C SER A 111 -2.56 -5.53 28.02
N GLY A 112 -1.39 -6.03 28.44
CA GLY A 112 -1.18 -7.44 28.79
C GLY A 112 -1.07 -8.36 27.57
N PHE A 113 -0.96 -7.80 26.36
CA PHE A 113 -0.90 -8.58 25.12
C PHE A 113 0.56 -8.85 24.75
N THR A 114 0.82 -10.03 24.18
CA THR A 114 2.04 -10.29 23.42
C THR A 114 1.90 -9.60 22.06
N ILE A 115 2.51 -8.43 21.93
CA ILE A 115 2.46 -7.65 20.68
C ILE A 115 3.36 -8.31 19.63
N THR A 116 2.77 -8.70 18.50
CA THR A 116 3.46 -9.33 17.36
C THR A 116 3.72 -8.35 16.20
N GLY A 117 3.11 -7.16 16.26
CA GLY A 117 3.21 -6.12 15.25
C GLY A 117 2.30 -4.95 15.60
N TYR A 118 2.42 -3.87 14.82
CA TYR A 118 1.56 -2.70 14.89
C TYR A 118 1.64 -1.94 13.57
N ASP A 119 0.52 -1.32 13.20
CA ASP A 119 0.39 -0.47 12.03
C ASP A 119 0.25 0.99 12.50
N LEU A 120 1.09 1.89 11.99
CA LEU A 120 1.02 3.31 12.30
C LEU A 120 0.69 4.08 11.02
N GLN A 121 -0.44 4.79 11.07
CA GLN A 121 -0.92 5.62 9.98
C GLN A 121 -1.27 7.00 10.53
N PHE A 122 -0.67 8.03 9.93
CA PHE A 122 -0.98 9.42 10.21
C PHE A 122 -2.00 9.92 9.18
N ARG A 123 -3.03 10.62 9.63
CA ARG A 123 -4.06 11.19 8.75
C ARG A 123 -4.02 12.71 8.81
N GLY A 124 -4.16 13.35 7.66
CA GLY A 124 -4.12 14.81 7.53
C GLY A 124 -4.36 15.27 6.10
N LEU A 125 -3.76 16.40 5.71
CA LEU A 125 -3.86 16.95 4.35
C LEU A 125 -2.48 16.99 3.69
N CYS A 126 -2.37 16.52 2.44
CA CYS A 126 -1.14 16.67 1.66
C CYS A 126 -0.88 18.15 1.31
N PRO A 127 0.37 18.54 0.94
CA PRO A 127 0.70 19.93 0.61
C PRO A 127 -0.23 20.56 -0.43
N ASP A 128 -0.60 19.81 -1.48
CA ASP A 128 -1.53 20.28 -2.52
C ASP A 128 -2.93 20.55 -1.97
N CYS A 129 -3.42 19.69 -1.05
CA CYS A 129 -4.75 19.84 -0.45
C CYS A 129 -4.80 20.91 0.64
N GLN A 130 -3.66 21.32 1.19
CA GLN A 130 -3.56 22.45 2.13
C GLN A 130 -3.66 23.79 1.41
N THR A 131 -3.03 23.91 0.23
CA THR A 131 -3.01 25.14 -0.57
C THR A 131 -4.25 25.29 -1.43
N THR A 132 -4.86 24.18 -1.86
CA THR A 132 -6.13 24.19 -2.58
C THR A 132 -7.28 24.33 -1.59
N GLY A 133 -7.63 25.58 -1.25
CA GLY A 133 -8.95 25.89 -0.74
C GLY A 133 -9.98 25.51 -1.81
N ALA A 134 -10.78 24.48 -1.54
CA ALA A 134 -11.84 23.91 -2.37
C ALA A 134 -11.46 22.74 -3.32
N GLY A 135 -12.02 21.57 -3.00
CA GLY A 135 -12.82 20.80 -3.96
C GLY A 135 -12.09 20.03 -5.05
N GLN A 136 -11.90 18.73 -4.79
CA GLN A 136 -12.33 17.67 -5.71
C GLN A 136 -12.41 16.37 -4.90
N ASP A 137 -13.66 15.96 -4.68
CA ASP A 137 -14.07 14.66 -4.15
C ASP A 137 -13.98 13.65 -5.30
N PRO A 138 -13.00 12.72 -5.33
CA PRO A 138 -13.02 11.64 -6.29
C PRO A 138 -13.80 10.47 -5.68
N GLY A 139 -15.12 10.54 -5.79
CA GLY A 139 -15.94 9.34 -5.88
C GLY A 139 -16.29 8.67 -4.55
N ARG A 140 -17.27 9.26 -3.87
CA ARG A 140 -18.31 8.53 -3.13
C ARG A 140 -19.03 7.56 -4.07
N TRP A 141 -18.66 6.27 -4.06
CA TRP A 141 -19.46 5.21 -4.68
C TRP A 141 -20.16 4.41 -3.59
N ALA A 142 -21.45 4.19 -3.83
CA ALA A 142 -22.41 3.46 -3.01
C ALA A 142 -22.04 1.99 -2.79
#